data_AF-A0A366KNF3-F1
#
_entry.id   AF-A0A366KNF3-F1
#
_cell.length_a   1.000
_cell.length_b   1.000
_cell.length_c   1.000
_cell.angle_alpha   90.00
_cell.angle_beta   90.00
_cell.angle_gamma   90.00
#
_symmetry.space_group_name_H-M   'P 1'
#
loop_
_entity.id
_entity.type
_entity.pdbx_description
1 polymer ?
#
loop_
_entity_poly.entity_id
_entity_poly.type
_entity_poly.pdbx_seq_one_letter_code
_entity_poly.pdbx_strand_id
1 'polypeptide(L)'
;MKCLFLTLTCIFVYFYGNAQDKKYTDSAVAEYIEACKCVIKSHDGKATDYERIRKTDFYKYARKILYISFNNTNPANQTPYLKNGFLDDDVIKEKYFLSSSEIDSLNKTLFNYKYKGTPLKILVFDCSIPENAIVYLDENNKPIAALNICFSGTGYNVWVSRSYKGTHGPTLWDTCFGKYELLARLFRLAGIKNLK
;
A
#
# COMPACT_ATOMS: atom_id res chain seq x y z
N MET A 1 -68.81 24.19 31.92
CA MET A 1 -68.60 25.59 32.35
C MET A 1 -67.15 25.72 32.80
N LYS A 2 -66.34 26.51 32.06
CA LYS A 2 -65.05 27.16 32.44
C LYS A 2 -63.92 26.27 33.01
N CYS A 3 -62.86 26.06 32.21
CA CYS A 3 -61.55 26.74 32.33
C CYS A 3 -60.58 26.03 33.29
N LEU A 4 -59.50 25.44 32.76
CA LEU A 4 -58.16 26.02 32.91
C LEU A 4 -57.15 25.27 32.00
N PHE A 5 -56.60 26.02 31.04
CA PHE A 5 -55.33 25.69 30.39
C PHE A 5 -54.21 25.84 31.43
N LEU A 6 -53.33 24.84 31.54
CA LEU A 6 -51.99 25.04 32.11
C LEU A 6 -51.00 24.16 31.35
N THR A 7 -50.25 24.86 30.51
CA THR A 7 -49.03 24.46 29.82
C THR A 7 -48.00 23.88 30.78
N LEU A 8 -47.44 22.71 30.47
CA LEU A 8 -46.11 22.33 30.95
C LEU A 8 -45.23 21.92 29.77
N THR A 9 -44.46 22.92 29.34
CA THR A 9 -43.38 22.87 28.38
C THR A 9 -42.17 22.11 28.91
N CYS A 10 -41.54 21.34 28.02
CA CYS A 10 -40.09 21.17 27.84
C CYS A 10 -39.24 20.68 29.02
N ILE A 11 -38.85 19.40 28.97
CA ILE A 11 -37.42 19.03 29.12
C ILE A 11 -37.11 17.90 28.13
N PHE A 12 -37.01 18.23 26.83
CA PHE A 12 -36.17 17.44 25.93
C PHE A 12 -34.73 17.83 26.27
N VAL A 13 -34.05 16.99 27.06
CA VAL A 13 -32.59 17.06 27.20
C VAL A 13 -32.02 16.68 25.84
N TYR A 14 -31.84 17.68 24.99
CA TYR A 14 -30.92 17.62 23.87
C TYR A 14 -29.53 17.35 24.45
N PHE A 15 -29.13 16.09 24.53
CA PHE A 15 -27.72 15.72 24.52
C PHE A 15 -27.18 16.04 23.13
N TYR A 16 -26.95 17.33 22.86
CA TYR A 16 -25.95 17.75 21.89
C TYR A 16 -24.60 17.34 22.51
N GLY A 17 -24.20 16.10 22.24
CA GLY A 17 -22.80 15.75 22.25
C GLY A 17 -22.13 16.62 21.21
N ASN A 18 -21.57 17.75 21.64
CA ASN A 18 -20.62 18.51 20.84
C ASN A 18 -19.46 17.57 20.54
N ALA A 19 -19.50 16.91 19.38
CA ALA A 19 -18.31 16.35 18.76
C ALA A 19 -17.38 17.55 18.54
N GLN A 20 -16.47 17.76 19.48
CA GLN A 20 -15.45 18.77 19.32
C GLN A 20 -14.56 18.32 18.17
N ASP A 21 -14.73 18.94 17.00
CA ASP A 21 -13.75 18.89 15.94
C ASP A 21 -12.43 19.42 16.53
N LYS A 22 -11.53 18.51 16.91
CA LYS A 22 -10.19 18.86 17.35
C LYS A 22 -9.49 19.56 16.18
N LYS A 23 -9.46 20.89 16.24
CA LYS A 23 -8.71 21.70 15.30
C LYS A 23 -7.22 21.41 15.52
N TYR A 24 -6.60 20.72 14.57
CA TYR A 24 -5.16 20.46 14.62
C TYR A 24 -4.42 21.81 14.56
N THR A 25 -3.47 22.02 15.46
CA THR A 25 -2.58 23.18 15.37
C THR A 25 -1.55 22.96 14.27
N ASP A 26 -1.09 24.04 13.63
CA ASP A 26 -0.06 23.96 12.58
C ASP A 26 1.21 23.24 13.06
N SER A 27 1.55 23.38 14.35
CA SER A 27 2.68 22.67 14.97
C SER A 27 2.46 21.16 15.06
N ALA A 28 1.25 20.70 15.40
CA ALA A 28 0.95 19.27 15.48
C ALA A 28 0.93 18.62 14.10
N VAL A 29 0.47 19.35 13.08
CA VAL A 29 0.54 18.92 11.68
C VAL A 29 2.00 18.85 11.21
N ALA A 30 2.82 19.84 11.54
CA ALA A 30 4.24 19.84 11.18
C ALA A 30 5.01 18.68 11.83
N GLU A 31 4.78 18.42 13.12
CA GLU A 31 5.37 17.28 13.83
C GLU A 31 4.93 15.95 13.23
N TYR A 32 3.64 15.83 12.88
CA TYR A 32 3.12 14.65 12.19
C TYR A 32 3.81 14.42 10.85
N ILE A 33 3.88 15.45 10.00
CA ILE A 33 4.54 15.37 8.69
C ILE A 33 6.01 14.99 8.87
N GLU A 34 6.70 15.59 9.84
CA GLU A 34 8.10 15.30 10.11
C GLU A 34 8.31 13.85 10.58
N ALA A 35 7.45 13.34 11.46
CA ALA A 35 7.48 11.95 11.90
C ALA A 35 7.18 10.97 10.76
N CYS A 36 6.31 11.35 9.83
CA CYS A 36 5.90 10.53 8.70
C CYS A 36 6.93 10.44 7.57
N LYS A 37 7.95 11.30 7.51
CA LYS A 37 8.99 11.27 6.46
C LYS A 37 9.69 9.91 6.41
N CYS A 38 9.98 9.43 5.19
CA CYS A 38 10.82 8.26 5.02
C CYS A 38 12.27 8.57 5.36
N VAL A 39 12.87 7.71 6.17
CA VAL A 39 14.31 7.64 6.40
C VAL A 39 14.78 6.21 6.25
N ILE A 40 16.02 6.04 5.81
CA ILE A 40 16.64 4.71 5.79
C ILE A 40 16.97 4.35 7.24
N LYS A 41 16.25 3.36 7.78
CA LYS A 41 16.55 2.74 9.07
C LYS A 41 16.83 1.27 8.83
N SER A 42 17.99 0.83 9.30
CA SER A 42 18.25 -0.57 9.56
C SER A 42 17.44 -1.04 10.76
N HIS A 43 17.02 -2.31 10.76
CA HIS A 43 16.25 -2.88 11.87
C HIS A 43 17.08 -3.00 13.18
N ASP A 44 18.40 -2.85 13.09
CA ASP A 44 19.39 -3.09 14.15
C ASP A 44 20.66 -2.21 14.02
N GLY A 45 20.63 -1.13 13.23
CA GLY A 45 21.84 -0.35 12.93
C GLY A 45 22.70 -0.93 11.79
N LYS A 46 22.43 -2.16 11.33
CA LYS A 46 23.06 -2.79 10.14
C LYS A 46 22.04 -2.88 9.00
N ALA A 47 22.41 -2.50 7.77
CA ALA A 47 21.49 -2.58 6.63
C ALA A 47 20.72 -3.91 6.67
N THR A 48 19.38 -3.86 6.66
CA THR A 48 18.55 -5.05 6.89
C THR A 48 19.10 -6.19 6.05
N ASP A 49 19.46 -7.28 6.71
CA ASP A 49 20.04 -8.43 6.05
C ASP A 49 19.06 -8.93 4.98
N TYR A 50 19.36 -8.66 3.71
CA TYR A 50 18.54 -9.12 2.60
C TYR A 50 18.44 -10.63 2.59
N GLU A 51 19.44 -11.35 3.12
CA GLU A 51 19.31 -12.79 3.30
C GLU A 51 18.19 -13.12 4.28
N ARG A 52 18.02 -12.36 5.37
CA ARG A 52 16.92 -12.55 6.32
C ARG A 52 15.55 -12.31 5.68
N ILE A 53 15.42 -11.29 4.83
CA ILE A 53 14.17 -11.04 4.08
C ILE A 53 13.93 -12.17 3.07
N ARG A 54 14.96 -12.61 2.33
CA ARG A 54 14.88 -13.73 1.38
C ARG A 54 14.59 -15.07 2.07
N LYS A 55 14.95 -15.21 3.34
CA LYS A 55 14.62 -16.36 4.21
C LYS A 55 13.17 -16.31 4.73
N THR A 56 12.42 -15.22 4.51
CA THR A 56 10.99 -15.22 4.84
C THR A 56 10.25 -16.21 3.94
N ASP A 57 9.20 -16.80 4.51
CA ASP A 57 8.38 -17.83 3.86
C ASP A 57 7.84 -17.35 2.49
N PHE A 58 7.58 -16.05 2.33
CA PHE A 58 7.11 -15.49 1.07
C PHE A 58 8.11 -15.59 -0.09
N TYR A 59 9.34 -15.12 0.11
CA TYR A 59 10.38 -15.15 -0.93
C TYR A 59 10.88 -16.57 -1.23
N LYS A 60 10.56 -17.56 -0.38
CA LYS A 60 10.80 -18.97 -0.69
C LYS A 60 9.98 -19.46 -1.88
N TYR A 61 8.74 -18.97 -2.04
CA TYR A 61 7.85 -19.36 -3.14
C TYR A 61 7.98 -18.45 -4.36
N ALA A 62 8.35 -17.17 -4.18
CA ALA A 62 8.56 -16.25 -5.29
C ALA A 62 9.92 -16.51 -5.96
N ARG A 63 9.90 -17.05 -7.18
CA ARG A 63 11.09 -17.29 -8.00
C ARG A 63 11.43 -16.14 -8.93
N LYS A 64 10.42 -15.42 -9.39
CA LYS A 64 10.57 -14.25 -10.26
C LYS A 64 9.70 -13.12 -9.75
N ILE A 65 10.20 -11.90 -9.91
CA ILE A 65 9.49 -10.68 -9.57
C ILE A 65 9.50 -9.79 -10.80
N LEU A 66 8.37 -9.18 -11.11
CA LEU A 66 8.26 -8.26 -12.21
C LEU A 66 7.48 -7.00 -11.82
N TYR A 67 7.83 -5.91 -12.46
CA TYR A 67 6.99 -4.72 -12.51
C TYR A 67 6.11 -4.77 -13.73
N ILE A 68 4.84 -4.37 -13.57
CA ILE A 68 3.90 -4.22 -14.68
C ILE A 68 3.18 -2.88 -14.62
N SER A 69 2.83 -2.36 -15.80
CA SER A 69 1.73 -1.42 -15.97
C SER A 69 0.62 -2.07 -16.81
N PHE A 70 -0.62 -1.71 -16.52
CA PHE A 70 -1.79 -2.26 -17.20
C PHE A 70 -2.91 -1.24 -17.20
N ASN A 71 -3.89 -1.43 -18.09
CA ASN A 71 -5.11 -0.64 -18.05
C ASN A 71 -6.14 -1.33 -17.15
N ASN A 72 -6.67 -0.59 -16.19
CA ASN A 72 -7.83 -1.02 -15.44
C ASN A 72 -9.04 -0.14 -15.76
N THR A 73 -9.97 -0.69 -16.53
CA THR A 73 -11.23 -0.01 -16.88
C THR A 73 -12.37 -0.36 -15.93
N ASN A 74 -12.16 -1.30 -15.00
CA ASN A 74 -13.18 -1.79 -14.08
C ASN A 74 -12.66 -1.77 -12.63
N PRO A 75 -13.09 -0.79 -11.81
CA PRO A 75 -12.71 -0.70 -10.40
C PRO A 75 -13.01 -1.97 -9.58
N ALA A 76 -13.98 -2.79 -10.00
CA ALA A 76 -14.31 -4.05 -9.33
C ALA A 76 -13.27 -5.15 -9.55
N ASN A 77 -12.43 -5.04 -10.59
CA ASN A 77 -11.37 -6.00 -10.87
C ASN A 77 -10.02 -5.43 -10.42
N GLN A 78 -9.54 -5.87 -9.27
CA GLN A 78 -8.25 -5.44 -8.74
C GLN A 78 -7.05 -6.16 -9.37
N THR A 79 -7.30 -7.22 -10.16
CA THR A 79 -6.26 -7.98 -10.87
C THR A 79 -6.64 -8.20 -12.33
N PRO A 80 -6.85 -7.12 -13.12
CA PRO A 80 -7.27 -7.26 -14.51
C PRO A 80 -6.20 -7.92 -15.38
N TYR A 81 -4.94 -7.84 -14.97
CA TYR A 81 -3.79 -8.50 -15.58
C TYR A 81 -3.73 -10.01 -15.34
N LEU A 82 -4.77 -10.62 -14.75
CA LEU A 82 -4.87 -12.06 -14.56
C LEU A 82 -6.03 -12.65 -15.35
N LYS A 83 -5.74 -13.66 -16.17
CA LYS A 83 -6.73 -14.42 -16.94
C LYS A 83 -6.46 -15.91 -16.78
N ASN A 84 -7.45 -16.65 -16.27
CA ASN A 84 -7.34 -18.09 -15.99
C ASN A 84 -6.13 -18.46 -15.09
N GLY A 85 -5.73 -17.58 -14.17
CA GLY A 85 -4.61 -17.79 -13.26
C GLY A 85 -3.22 -17.53 -13.84
N PHE A 86 -3.14 -16.95 -15.04
CA PHE A 86 -1.90 -16.53 -15.69
C PHE A 86 -1.90 -15.03 -15.94
N LEU A 87 -0.72 -14.46 -16.23
CA LEU A 87 -0.61 -13.09 -16.70
C LEU A 87 -1.35 -12.94 -18.03
N ASP A 88 -2.22 -11.93 -18.11
CA ASP A 88 -2.94 -11.57 -19.32
C ASP A 88 -2.16 -10.51 -20.11
N ASP A 89 -1.35 -10.98 -21.06
CA ASP A 89 -0.51 -10.10 -21.88
C ASP A 89 -1.33 -9.17 -22.79
N ASP A 90 -2.63 -9.43 -22.99
CA ASP A 90 -3.53 -8.58 -23.78
C ASP A 90 -3.81 -7.23 -23.09
N VAL A 91 -3.75 -7.17 -21.75
CA VAL A 91 -4.04 -5.96 -20.97
C VAL A 91 -2.81 -5.32 -20.32
N ILE A 92 -1.71 -6.08 -20.24
CA ILE A 92 -0.42 -5.59 -19.74
C ILE A 92 0.22 -4.72 -20.81
N LYS A 93 0.52 -3.47 -20.45
CA LYS A 93 1.13 -2.49 -21.36
C LYS A 93 2.64 -2.54 -21.34
N GLU A 94 3.19 -2.62 -20.13
CA GLU A 94 4.63 -2.65 -19.90
C GLU A 94 4.92 -3.73 -18.88
N LYS A 95 5.97 -4.51 -19.11
CA LYS A 95 6.36 -5.65 -18.28
C LYS A 95 7.87 -5.72 -18.19
N TYR A 96 8.39 -5.82 -16.97
CA TYR A 96 9.83 -5.91 -16.74
C TYR A 96 10.17 -6.92 -15.64
N PHE A 97 10.95 -7.94 -15.99
CA PHE A 97 11.48 -8.91 -15.02
C PHE A 97 12.68 -8.35 -14.30
N LEU A 98 12.64 -8.36 -12.97
CA LEU A 98 13.73 -7.83 -12.15
C LEU A 98 14.91 -8.79 -12.11
N SER A 99 16.10 -8.23 -12.29
CA SER A 99 17.36 -8.88 -11.94
C SER A 99 17.56 -8.95 -10.41
N SER A 100 18.51 -9.78 -9.97
CA SER A 100 18.80 -9.93 -8.53
C SER A 100 19.14 -8.61 -7.83
N SER A 101 19.90 -7.72 -8.47
CA SER A 101 20.26 -6.40 -7.90
C SER A 101 19.09 -5.43 -7.82
N GLU A 102 18.14 -5.54 -8.76
CA GLU A 102 16.91 -4.75 -8.73
C GLU A 102 15.93 -5.28 -7.67
N ILE A 103 15.88 -6.60 -7.46
CA ILE A 103 15.16 -7.19 -6.33
C ILE A 103 15.73 -6.70 -5.01
N ASP A 104 17.05 -6.56 -4.88
CA ASP A 104 17.67 -5.97 -3.68
C ASP A 104 17.29 -4.50 -3.50
N SER A 105 17.23 -3.73 -4.59
CA SER A 105 16.78 -2.33 -4.57
C SER A 105 15.30 -2.20 -4.19
N LEU A 106 14.46 -3.10 -4.69
CA LEU A 106 13.05 -3.21 -4.31
C LEU A 106 12.93 -3.52 -2.81
N ASN A 107 13.62 -4.56 -2.34
CA ASN A 107 13.58 -4.95 -0.93
C ASN A 107 14.09 -3.82 -0.03
N LYS A 108 15.16 -3.12 -0.42
CA LYS A 108 15.61 -1.93 0.30
C LYS A 108 14.48 -0.92 0.45
N THR A 109 13.75 -0.67 -0.64
CA THR A 109 12.64 0.29 -0.68
C THR A 109 11.47 -0.14 0.20
N LEU A 110 11.09 -1.42 0.15
CA LEU A 110 9.99 -1.97 0.93
C LEU A 110 10.32 -2.02 2.43
N PHE A 111 11.50 -2.54 2.80
CA PHE A 111 11.80 -2.93 4.17
C PHE A 111 12.68 -1.94 4.94
N ASN A 112 13.51 -1.11 4.28
CA ASN A 112 14.50 -0.27 4.96
C ASN A 112 14.11 1.21 5.03
N TYR A 113 13.13 1.64 4.23
CA TYR A 113 12.53 2.96 4.41
C TYR A 113 11.41 2.86 5.44
N LYS A 114 11.60 3.56 6.55
CA LYS A 114 10.76 3.54 7.74
C LYS A 114 10.35 4.98 8.11
N TYR A 115 9.35 5.12 8.96
CA TYR A 115 8.99 6.41 9.52
C TYR A 115 10.18 7.04 10.28
N LYS A 116 10.38 8.35 10.12
CA LYS A 116 11.41 9.11 10.83
C LYS A 116 11.16 9.14 12.33
N GLY A 117 9.93 9.43 12.72
CA GLY A 117 9.48 9.42 14.11
C GLY A 117 8.42 8.34 14.34
N THR A 118 7.67 8.50 15.43
CA THR A 118 6.50 7.68 15.73
C THR A 118 5.25 8.48 15.34
N PRO A 119 4.67 8.26 14.16
CA PRO A 119 3.51 9.03 13.73
C PRO A 119 2.33 8.75 14.66
N LEU A 120 1.63 9.80 15.07
CA LEU A 120 0.43 9.70 15.91
C LEU A 120 -0.70 8.89 15.24
N LYS A 121 -0.69 8.82 13.90
CA LYS A 121 -1.63 8.03 13.10
C LYS A 121 -0.97 7.51 11.81
N ILE A 122 -1.09 6.23 11.54
CA ILE A 122 -0.68 5.66 10.26
C ILE A 122 -1.83 5.82 9.27
N LEU A 123 -1.56 6.48 8.15
CA LEU A 123 -2.49 6.59 7.02
C LEU A 123 -2.10 5.56 5.97
N VAL A 124 -3.04 4.65 5.67
CA VAL A 124 -2.93 3.70 4.56
C VAL A 124 -4.14 3.94 3.67
N PHE A 125 -3.88 4.21 2.40
CA PHE A 125 -4.91 4.39 1.39
C PHE A 125 -5.08 3.09 0.61
N ASP A 126 -6.33 2.69 0.39
CA ASP A 126 -6.64 1.57 -0.50
C ASP A 126 -6.50 2.01 -1.96
N CYS A 127 -5.98 1.13 -2.80
CA CYS A 127 -5.89 1.36 -4.23
C CYS A 127 -7.11 0.75 -4.93
N SER A 128 -8.11 1.59 -5.19
CA SER A 128 -9.38 1.13 -5.77
C SER A 128 -9.26 0.78 -7.27
N ILE A 129 -8.36 1.43 -8.01
CA ILE A 129 -8.18 1.23 -9.46
C ILE A 129 -6.68 1.15 -9.74
N PRO A 130 -6.02 0.02 -9.44
CA PRO A 130 -4.60 -0.12 -9.73
C PRO A 130 -4.34 -0.09 -11.23
N GLU A 131 -3.28 0.59 -11.65
CA GLU A 131 -2.74 0.56 -13.01
C GLU A 131 -1.29 0.04 -13.03
N ASN A 132 -0.73 -0.27 -11.86
CA ASN A 132 0.61 -0.79 -11.68
C ASN A 132 0.62 -1.91 -10.65
N ALA A 133 1.54 -2.87 -10.81
CA ALA A 133 1.76 -3.89 -9.79
C ALA A 133 3.20 -4.40 -9.75
N ILE A 134 3.59 -4.85 -8.57
CA ILE A 134 4.73 -5.75 -8.36
C ILE A 134 4.14 -7.15 -8.29
N VAL A 135 4.44 -7.99 -9.28
CA VAL A 135 3.91 -9.36 -9.35
C VAL A 135 5.00 -10.36 -8.99
N TYR A 136 4.62 -11.35 -8.18
CA TYR A 136 5.50 -12.43 -7.73
C TYR A 136 5.05 -13.73 -8.38
N LEU A 137 5.97 -14.40 -9.07
CA LEU A 137 5.72 -15.65 -9.79
C LEU A 137 6.44 -16.82 -9.12
N ASP A 138 5.86 -18.01 -9.21
CA ASP A 138 6.52 -19.26 -8.86
C ASP A 138 7.51 -19.75 -9.94
N GLU A 139 8.08 -20.93 -9.74
CA GLU A 139 8.97 -21.61 -10.70
C GLU A 139 8.32 -21.94 -12.05
N ASN A 140 6.99 -22.04 -12.09
CA ASN A 140 6.20 -22.32 -13.29
C ASN A 140 5.69 -21.04 -13.97
N ASN A 141 6.17 -19.86 -13.55
CA ASN A 141 5.71 -18.55 -13.99
C ASN A 141 4.23 -18.25 -13.65
N LYS A 142 3.65 -18.94 -12.67
CA LYS A 142 2.30 -18.64 -12.20
C LYS A 142 2.33 -17.53 -11.15
N PRO A 143 1.50 -16.48 -11.29
CA PRO A 143 1.33 -15.47 -10.25
C PRO A 143 0.87 -16.11 -8.93
N ILE A 144 1.62 -15.86 -7.87
CA ILE A 144 1.29 -16.32 -6.51
C ILE A 144 0.86 -15.18 -5.60
N ALA A 145 1.30 -13.96 -5.88
CA ALA A 145 0.85 -12.75 -5.19
C ALA A 145 1.19 -11.50 -6.01
N ALA A 146 0.59 -10.38 -5.63
CA ALA A 146 0.91 -9.07 -6.17
C ALA A 146 0.69 -7.95 -5.14
N LEU A 147 1.53 -6.91 -5.23
CA LEU A 147 1.27 -5.60 -4.66
C LEU A 147 0.74 -4.70 -5.78
N ASN A 148 -0.55 -4.43 -5.76
CA ASN A 148 -1.18 -3.50 -6.68
C ASN A 148 -1.02 -2.08 -6.14
N ILE A 149 -0.59 -1.14 -6.99
CA ILE A 149 -0.16 0.20 -6.58
C ILE A 149 -0.92 1.25 -7.38
N CYS A 150 -1.39 2.28 -6.67
CA CYS A 150 -1.91 3.52 -7.23
C CYS A 150 -0.93 4.64 -6.87
N PHE A 151 -0.10 5.08 -7.81
CA PHE A 151 0.93 6.08 -7.51
C PHE A 151 0.35 7.46 -7.23
N SER A 152 -0.72 7.87 -7.93
CA SER A 152 -1.42 9.15 -7.67
C SER A 152 -2.12 9.20 -6.32
N GLY A 153 -2.71 8.08 -5.89
CA GLY A 153 -3.45 7.97 -4.63
C GLY A 153 -2.59 7.62 -3.42
N THR A 154 -1.30 7.33 -3.60
CA THR A 154 -0.43 6.76 -2.56
C THR A 154 -1.07 5.56 -1.85
N GLY A 155 -1.72 4.71 -2.65
CA GLY A 155 -2.48 3.56 -2.18
C GLY A 155 -1.93 2.26 -2.71
N TYR A 156 -2.25 1.17 -2.01
CA TYR A 156 -1.97 -0.17 -2.50
C TYR A 156 -3.02 -1.17 -2.00
N ASN A 157 -3.15 -2.28 -2.71
CA ASN A 157 -3.82 -3.46 -2.20
C ASN A 157 -2.97 -4.70 -2.47
N VAL A 158 -3.28 -5.79 -1.78
CA VAL A 158 -2.53 -7.04 -1.89
C VAL A 158 -3.44 -8.11 -2.45
N TRP A 159 -2.98 -8.76 -3.51
CA TRP A 159 -3.59 -9.98 -4.00
C TRP A 159 -2.69 -11.17 -3.68
N VAL A 160 -3.28 -12.29 -3.28
CA VAL A 160 -2.59 -13.55 -3.02
C VAL A 160 -3.39 -14.67 -3.67
N SER A 161 -2.71 -15.54 -4.41
CA SER A 161 -3.33 -16.70 -5.05
C SER A 161 -3.86 -17.68 -4.00
N ARG A 162 -5.00 -18.32 -4.27
CA ARG A 162 -5.52 -19.42 -3.43
C ARG A 162 -4.58 -20.63 -3.38
N SER A 163 -3.68 -20.77 -4.36
CA SER A 163 -2.66 -21.82 -4.38
C SER A 163 -1.41 -21.49 -3.56
N TYR A 164 -1.29 -20.26 -3.06
CA TYR A 164 -0.18 -19.87 -2.21
C TYR A 164 -0.28 -20.56 -0.85
N LYS A 165 0.77 -21.29 -0.47
CA LYS A 165 0.81 -22.10 0.76
C LYS A 165 1.59 -21.46 1.90
N GLY A 166 2.20 -20.29 1.66
CA GLY A 166 2.93 -19.62 2.70
C GLY A 166 2.02 -18.82 3.63
N THR A 167 2.60 -18.37 4.73
CA THR A 167 1.88 -17.74 5.83
C THR A 167 1.71 -16.23 5.69
N HIS A 168 2.53 -15.58 4.86
CA HIS A 168 2.59 -14.13 4.74
C HIS A 168 2.63 -13.70 3.26
N GLY A 169 1.78 -12.75 2.87
CA GLY A 169 1.84 -12.13 1.55
C GLY A 169 2.91 -11.03 1.46
N PRO A 170 3.06 -10.41 0.28
CA PRO A 170 3.92 -9.24 0.15
C PRO A 170 3.30 -8.04 0.88
N THR A 171 4.13 -7.08 1.29
CA THR A 171 3.69 -5.88 2.02
C THR A 171 4.62 -4.69 1.79
N LEU A 172 4.07 -3.47 1.80
CA LEU A 172 4.85 -2.23 1.78
C LEU A 172 5.51 -1.89 3.12
N TRP A 173 5.16 -2.60 4.19
CA TRP A 173 5.49 -2.25 5.58
C TRP A 173 5.07 -0.81 5.88
N ASP A 174 6.00 0.04 6.32
CA ASP A 174 5.75 1.44 6.65
C ASP A 174 5.36 2.22 5.38
N THR A 175 4.23 2.92 5.39
CA THR A 175 3.79 3.80 4.30
C THR A 175 4.27 5.24 4.49
N CYS A 176 5.54 5.41 4.86
CA CYS A 176 6.16 6.72 5.10
C CYS A 176 6.10 7.65 3.87
N PHE A 177 6.10 8.96 4.11
CA PHE A 177 6.06 9.98 3.06
C PHE A 177 7.34 9.93 2.22
N GLY A 178 7.16 9.74 0.91
CA GLY A 178 8.22 9.53 -0.06
C GLY A 178 8.39 8.08 -0.53
N LYS A 179 7.80 7.07 0.13
CA LYS A 179 7.96 5.66 -0.28
C LYS A 179 7.40 5.39 -1.68
N TYR A 180 6.23 5.93 -2.00
CA TYR A 180 5.62 5.77 -3.33
C TYR A 180 6.45 6.44 -4.42
N GLU A 181 7.11 7.55 -4.15
CA GLU A 181 8.02 8.20 -5.10
C GLU A 181 9.27 7.35 -5.35
N LEU A 182 9.83 6.74 -4.30
CA LEU A 182 10.94 5.80 -4.41
C LEU A 182 10.55 4.57 -5.26
N LEU A 183 9.36 4.00 -5.01
CA LEU A 183 8.83 2.89 -5.82
C LEU A 183 8.60 3.33 -7.27
N ALA A 184 8.01 4.50 -7.50
CA ALA A 184 7.80 5.04 -8.84
C ALA A 184 9.13 5.20 -9.59
N ARG A 185 10.18 5.65 -8.90
CA ARG A 185 11.52 5.72 -9.47
C ARG A 185 12.04 4.35 -9.89
N LEU A 186 11.85 3.30 -9.08
CA LEU A 186 12.27 1.94 -9.46
C LEU A 186 11.52 1.45 -10.71
N PHE A 187 10.22 1.70 -10.80
CA PHE A 187 9.43 1.36 -11.98
C PHE A 187 9.93 2.09 -13.23
N ARG A 188 10.20 3.41 -13.14
CA ARG A 188 10.71 4.20 -14.26
C ARG A 188 12.10 3.73 -14.72
N LEU A 189 12.98 3.37 -13.77
CA LEU A 189 14.31 2.83 -14.08
C LEU A 189 14.22 1.48 -14.82
N ALA A 190 13.22 0.67 -14.50
CA ALA A 190 12.87 -0.56 -15.20
C ALA A 190 12.14 -0.34 -16.53
N GLY A 191 11.98 0.91 -16.98
CA GLY A 191 11.33 1.25 -18.25
C GLY A 191 9.80 1.30 -18.19
N ILE A 192 9.18 1.17 -17.02
CA ILE A 192 7.73 1.34 -16.86
C ILE A 192 7.40 2.84 -16.76
N LYS A 193 6.79 3.40 -17.80
CA LYS A 193 6.52 4.84 -17.92
C LYS A 193 5.10 5.19 -17.50
N ASN A 194 4.14 4.29 -17.68
CA ASN A 194 2.74 4.53 -17.32
C ASN A 194 2.56 4.33 -15.82
N LEU A 195 2.91 5.36 -15.04
CA LEU A 195 2.69 5.42 -13.60
C LEU A 195 1.58 6.40 -13.30
N LYS A 196 0.47 5.86 -12.79
CA LYS A 196 -0.71 6.63 -12.42
C LYS A 196 -1.18 6.26 -11.03
#